data_AF-A0A3N5PBE0-F1
#
_entry.id   AF-A0A3N5PBE0-F1
#
_cell.length_a   1.000
_cell.length_b   1.000
_cell.length_c   1.000
_cell.angle_alpha   90.00
_cell.angle_beta   90.00
_cell.angle_gamma   90.00
#
_symmetry.space_group_name_H-M   'P 1'
#
loop_
_entity.id
_entity.type
_entity.pdbx_description
1 polymer ?
#
loop_
_entity_poly.entity_id
_entity_poly.type
_entity_poly.pdbx_seq_one_letter_code
_entity_poly.pdbx_strand_id
1 'polypeptide(L)'
;YVDKKLSREIGALFADDPGTTAELGGSGVYVGRARIAEFYDRIIGGEGLTPGELFNHMILQGVVHVAPDGLTAKGRWRALIQIGQHGESAVWAEGPYENEYVKEDGVWKFSKVHWYQTFSAPYSPGWHKAPQPMEPPLADFPPDRPSTVVYGSYPAVHQPPYHYRNPVSGRCEPEVCVEASTAAAARATGANRGPAIRAPESSELADRVADSRKRLAAVEARATGVADVNAIHNLQGSYGYYTDKMLWDEVVDLFADDGTLEIGPSGIYVGKDSIRRYLMSLSGGRQGPLEGVLNDHFQLQPIVTVADDGMTAKGRWRLFLMTGVSGSGSGGNWGEGVYENEYVKENGVWKIRKLHWFANFIAPYEGGWLNVDRKAIDDYAMGRGVTPDRPSSVVYEPYPGVFVPPFHYPNPVAGQTGARQ
;
A
#
# COMPACT_ATOMS: atom_id res chain seq x y z
N TYR A 1 -8.52 -6.90 -16.57
CA TYR A 1 -7.93 -7.22 -17.89
C TYR A 1 -6.86 -8.30 -17.77
N VAL A 2 -5.75 -8.07 -17.06
CA VAL A 2 -4.71 -9.08 -16.84
C VAL A 2 -5.26 -10.38 -16.22
N ASP A 3 -5.99 -10.28 -15.10
CA ASP A 3 -6.56 -11.42 -14.35
C ASP A 3 -7.47 -12.35 -15.19
N LYS A 4 -8.08 -11.83 -16.25
CA LYS A 4 -8.97 -12.61 -17.12
C LYS A 4 -8.41 -12.85 -18.50
N LYS A 5 -7.09 -12.67 -18.64
CA LYS A 5 -6.37 -12.79 -19.90
C LYS A 5 -7.03 -12.01 -21.03
N LEU A 6 -7.45 -10.77 -20.78
CA LEU A 6 -8.05 -9.91 -21.81
C LEU A 6 -6.96 -9.02 -22.41
N SER A 7 -5.96 -9.64 -23.06
CA SER A 7 -4.75 -8.97 -23.53
C SER A 7 -5.02 -7.81 -24.49
N ARG A 8 -5.98 -7.98 -25.42
CA ARG A 8 -6.32 -6.97 -26.44
C ARG A 8 -6.85 -5.66 -25.86
N GLU A 9 -7.42 -5.70 -24.67
CA GLU A 9 -7.93 -4.53 -23.97
C GLU A 9 -6.83 -3.76 -23.21
N ILE A 10 -5.69 -4.41 -22.92
CA ILE A 10 -4.64 -3.82 -22.08
C ILE A 10 -4.01 -2.61 -22.75
N GLY A 11 -3.78 -2.65 -24.06
CA GLY A 11 -3.21 -1.53 -24.81
C GLY A 11 -4.01 -0.23 -24.66
N ALA A 12 -5.33 -0.31 -24.55
CA ALA A 12 -6.20 0.87 -24.39
C ALA A 12 -6.04 1.58 -23.03
N LEU A 13 -5.44 0.92 -22.04
CA LEU A 13 -5.16 1.51 -20.73
C LEU A 13 -3.94 2.45 -20.74
N PHE A 14 -3.12 2.39 -21.77
CA PHE A 14 -1.88 3.15 -21.88
C PHE A 14 -2.08 4.45 -22.67
N ALA A 15 -1.35 5.50 -22.27
CA ALA A 15 -1.28 6.79 -22.93
C ALA A 15 -0.84 6.68 -24.40
N ASP A 16 -1.22 7.66 -25.23
CA ASP A 16 -0.81 7.69 -26.66
C ASP A 16 0.49 8.46 -26.87
N ASP A 17 1.33 8.46 -25.84
CA ASP A 17 2.61 9.14 -25.86
C ASP A 17 3.71 8.17 -26.32
N PRO A 18 4.60 8.55 -27.25
CA PRO A 18 5.72 7.72 -27.69
C PRO A 18 6.69 7.31 -26.58
N GLY A 19 6.71 8.04 -25.46
CA GLY A 19 7.48 7.74 -24.26
C GLY A 19 6.77 6.83 -23.26
N THR A 20 5.55 6.36 -23.55
CA THR A 20 4.81 5.45 -22.66
C THR A 20 5.56 4.13 -22.51
N THR A 21 5.68 3.60 -21.28
CA THR A 21 6.49 2.39 -21.02
C THR A 21 5.80 1.32 -20.19
N ALA A 22 6.19 0.06 -20.41
CA ALA A 22 5.92 -1.05 -19.50
C ALA A 22 7.21 -1.84 -19.24
N GLU A 23 7.49 -2.12 -17.97
CA GLU A 23 8.61 -2.92 -17.49
C GLU A 23 8.10 -3.88 -16.41
N LEU A 24 8.26 -5.18 -16.61
CA LEU A 24 7.78 -6.21 -15.67
C LEU A 24 8.95 -7.10 -15.26
N GLY A 25 9.42 -6.96 -14.02
CA GLY A 25 10.53 -7.75 -13.50
C GLY A 25 11.77 -7.72 -14.41
N GLY A 26 12.22 -8.89 -14.85
CA GLY A 26 13.41 -9.07 -15.69
C GLY A 26 13.18 -8.92 -17.20
N SER A 27 11.98 -8.56 -17.66
CA SER A 27 11.64 -8.59 -19.09
C SER A 27 12.24 -7.46 -19.94
N GLY A 28 12.81 -6.42 -19.32
CA GLY A 28 13.23 -5.19 -19.98
C GLY A 28 12.08 -4.21 -20.25
N VAL A 29 12.37 -3.13 -20.97
CA VAL A 29 11.44 -2.02 -21.19
C VAL A 29 10.85 -2.07 -22.59
N TYR A 30 9.52 -2.11 -22.66
CA TYR A 30 8.74 -1.98 -23.89
C TYR A 30 8.19 -0.56 -24.02
N VAL A 31 8.36 0.06 -25.19
CA VAL A 31 8.09 1.49 -25.41
C VAL A 31 7.01 1.71 -26.46
N GLY A 32 5.99 2.48 -26.08
CA GLY A 32 4.86 2.82 -26.91
C GLY A 32 3.71 1.82 -26.81
N ARG A 33 2.48 2.32 -26.91
CA ARG A 33 1.24 1.56 -26.71
C ARG A 33 1.19 0.25 -27.50
N ALA A 34 1.57 0.27 -28.78
CA ALA A 34 1.50 -0.91 -29.64
C ALA A 34 2.46 -2.02 -29.20
N ARG A 35 3.71 -1.66 -28.86
CA ARG A 35 4.71 -2.61 -28.34
C ARG A 35 4.29 -3.21 -27.01
N ILE A 36 3.76 -2.38 -26.12
CA ILE A 36 3.25 -2.82 -24.82
C ILE A 36 2.08 -3.79 -25.00
N ALA A 37 1.12 -3.48 -25.88
CA ALA A 37 -0.02 -4.36 -26.16
C ALA A 37 0.43 -5.73 -26.69
N GLU A 38 1.37 -5.76 -27.64
CA GLU A 38 1.93 -7.01 -28.17
C GLU A 38 2.71 -7.79 -27.10
N PHE A 39 3.49 -7.11 -26.26
CA PHE A 39 4.19 -7.74 -25.14
C PHE A 39 3.20 -8.45 -24.20
N TYR A 40 2.15 -7.76 -23.75
CA TYR A 40 1.11 -8.34 -22.90
C TYR A 40 0.37 -9.50 -23.57
N ASP A 41 0.07 -9.41 -24.88
CA ASP A 41 -0.55 -10.50 -25.62
C ASP A 41 0.32 -11.77 -25.61
N ARG A 42 1.64 -11.61 -25.75
CA ARG A 42 2.60 -12.72 -25.72
C ARG A 42 2.76 -13.35 -24.34
N ILE A 43 2.86 -12.55 -23.27
CA ILE A 43 3.11 -13.09 -21.92
C ILE A 43 1.85 -13.63 -21.24
N ILE A 44 0.67 -13.14 -21.65
CA ILE A 44 -0.61 -13.62 -21.12
C ILE A 44 -1.13 -14.75 -22.00
N GLY A 45 -0.94 -14.71 -23.32
CA GLY A 45 -1.29 -15.83 -24.21
C GLY A 45 -2.76 -15.87 -24.61
N GLY A 46 -3.28 -14.76 -25.15
CA GLY A 46 -4.58 -14.70 -25.82
C GLY A 46 -5.73 -14.10 -25.00
N GLU A 47 -6.97 -14.31 -25.49
CA GLU A 47 -8.21 -13.75 -24.92
C GLU A 47 -9.00 -14.77 -24.09
N GLY A 48 -9.16 -14.47 -22.80
CA GLY A 48 -9.97 -15.26 -21.89
C GLY A 48 -9.22 -16.43 -21.27
N LEU A 49 -9.82 -16.99 -20.22
CA LEU A 49 -9.34 -18.20 -19.55
C LEU A 49 -9.82 -19.44 -20.31
N THR A 50 -8.98 -20.47 -20.32
CA THR A 50 -9.36 -21.80 -20.80
C THR A 50 -9.80 -22.72 -19.64
N PRO A 51 -10.56 -23.79 -19.90
CA PRO A 51 -10.95 -24.73 -18.84
C PRO A 51 -9.75 -25.28 -18.07
N GLY A 52 -9.79 -25.17 -16.74
CA GLY A 52 -8.71 -25.62 -15.86
C GLY A 52 -7.65 -24.55 -15.57
N GLU A 53 -7.72 -23.39 -16.22
CA GLU A 53 -6.76 -22.31 -16.02
C GLU A 53 -7.19 -21.37 -14.88
N LEU A 54 -6.23 -21.00 -14.03
CA LEU A 54 -6.37 -19.98 -13.00
C LEU A 54 -5.34 -18.88 -13.29
N PHE A 55 -5.77 -17.62 -13.29
CA PHE A 55 -4.91 -16.48 -13.61
C PHE A 55 -5.19 -15.25 -12.74
N ASN A 56 -5.27 -15.42 -11.42
CA ASN A 56 -5.50 -14.28 -10.53
C ASN A 56 -4.31 -13.33 -10.54
N HIS A 57 -4.58 -12.06 -10.87
CA HIS A 57 -3.63 -10.96 -10.76
C HIS A 57 -4.28 -9.81 -9.99
N MET A 58 -4.20 -9.88 -8.66
CA MET A 58 -4.87 -8.92 -7.78
C MET A 58 -4.00 -7.68 -7.59
N ILE A 59 -4.59 -6.49 -7.77
CA ILE A 59 -3.94 -5.20 -7.50
C ILE A 59 -4.53 -4.63 -6.20
N LEU A 60 -3.68 -4.54 -5.19
CA LEU A 60 -4.04 -4.26 -3.80
C LEU A 60 -3.23 -3.09 -3.24
N GLN A 61 -3.60 -2.58 -2.06
CA GLN A 61 -2.83 -1.61 -1.26
C GLN A 61 -2.23 -0.44 -2.07
N GLY A 62 -3.10 0.45 -2.55
CA GLY A 62 -2.68 1.65 -3.27
C GLY A 62 -2.13 2.74 -2.35
N VAL A 63 -1.00 3.34 -2.74
CA VAL A 63 -0.54 4.65 -2.26
C VAL A 63 -0.47 5.56 -3.49
N VAL A 64 -1.32 6.58 -3.56
CA VAL A 64 -1.55 7.36 -4.78
C VAL A 64 -1.39 8.85 -4.52
N HIS A 65 -0.61 9.51 -5.36
CA HIS A 65 -0.40 10.96 -5.31
C HIS A 65 -0.74 11.57 -6.67
N VAL A 66 -1.79 12.39 -6.71
CA VAL A 66 -2.17 13.19 -7.89
C VAL A 66 -1.40 14.50 -7.84
N ALA A 67 -0.77 14.88 -8.95
CA ALA A 67 -0.03 16.13 -9.04
C ALA A 67 -0.96 17.35 -8.87
N PRO A 68 -0.43 18.52 -8.42
CA PRO A 68 -1.25 19.72 -8.18
C PRO A 68 -2.00 20.27 -9.40
N ASP A 69 -1.56 19.91 -10.62
CA ASP A 69 -2.24 20.25 -11.87
C ASP A 69 -3.48 19.38 -12.15
N GLY A 70 -3.62 18.25 -11.44
CA GLY A 70 -4.68 17.28 -11.66
C GLY A 70 -4.57 16.49 -12.97
N LEU A 71 -3.43 16.56 -13.65
CA LEU A 71 -3.18 15.97 -14.97
C LEU A 71 -2.24 14.76 -14.92
N THR A 72 -1.38 14.66 -13.91
CA THR A 72 -0.50 13.50 -13.71
C THR A 72 -0.68 12.89 -12.33
N ALA A 73 -0.32 11.62 -12.17
CA ALA A 73 -0.28 10.96 -10.87
C ALA A 73 0.82 9.90 -10.82
N LYS A 74 1.29 9.59 -9.62
CA LYS A 74 2.14 8.43 -9.34
C LYS A 74 1.40 7.52 -8.36
N GLY A 75 1.58 6.21 -8.50
CA GLY A 75 0.87 5.23 -7.69
C GLY A 75 1.70 3.97 -7.45
N ARG A 76 1.85 3.63 -6.16
CA ARG A 76 2.38 2.34 -5.75
C ARG A 76 1.22 1.40 -5.49
N TRP A 77 1.30 0.19 -6.03
CA TRP A 77 0.31 -0.87 -5.81
C TRP A 77 1.01 -2.18 -5.50
N ARG A 78 0.31 -3.13 -4.90
CA ARG A 78 0.83 -4.46 -4.61
C ARG A 78 0.15 -5.50 -5.50
N ALA A 79 0.93 -6.33 -6.16
CA ALA A 79 0.43 -7.46 -6.92
C ALA A 79 0.47 -8.72 -6.06
N LEU A 80 -0.67 -9.40 -5.91
CA LEU A 80 -0.68 -10.79 -5.45
C LEU A 80 -1.20 -11.66 -6.59
N ILE A 81 -0.32 -12.52 -7.08
CA ILE A 81 -0.50 -13.25 -8.32
C ILE A 81 -0.62 -14.73 -7.98
N GLN A 82 -1.67 -15.37 -8.49
CA GLN A 82 -1.87 -16.81 -8.41
C GLN A 82 -2.21 -17.28 -9.81
N ILE A 83 -1.32 -18.06 -10.41
CA ILE A 83 -1.52 -18.62 -11.76
C ILE A 83 -1.38 -20.14 -11.71
N GLY A 84 -2.05 -20.87 -12.58
CA GLY A 84 -1.93 -22.31 -12.61
C GLY A 84 -2.78 -23.00 -13.65
N GLN A 85 -2.44 -24.26 -13.90
CA GLN A 85 -3.18 -25.17 -14.75
C GLN A 85 -3.59 -26.39 -13.93
N HIS A 86 -4.89 -26.69 -13.91
CA HIS A 86 -5.47 -27.74 -13.10
C HIS A 86 -4.82 -29.11 -13.38
N GLY A 87 -4.27 -29.73 -12.34
CA GLY A 87 -3.57 -31.02 -12.42
C GLY A 87 -2.11 -30.93 -12.84
N GLU A 88 -1.61 -29.74 -13.19
CA GLU A 88 -0.26 -29.56 -13.74
C GLU A 88 0.59 -28.58 -12.93
N SER A 89 0.08 -27.38 -12.63
CA SER A 89 0.87 -26.31 -12.02
C SER A 89 0.05 -25.37 -11.15
N ALA A 90 0.70 -24.79 -10.15
CA ALA A 90 0.21 -23.66 -9.38
C ALA A 90 1.41 -22.83 -8.94
N VAL A 91 1.36 -21.53 -9.17
CA VAL A 91 2.45 -20.57 -8.92
C VAL A 91 1.89 -19.37 -8.19
N TRP A 92 2.64 -18.90 -7.20
CA TRP A 92 2.43 -17.66 -6.49
C TRP A 92 3.53 -16.69 -6.87
N ALA A 93 3.16 -15.45 -7.15
CA ALA A 93 4.11 -14.35 -7.28
C ALA A 93 3.58 -13.11 -6.56
N GLU A 94 4.50 -12.26 -6.16
CA GLU A 94 4.21 -11.04 -5.42
C GLU A 94 5.19 -9.96 -5.84
N GLY A 95 4.72 -8.72 -5.88
CA GLY A 95 5.61 -7.59 -6.02
C GLY A 95 4.89 -6.25 -6.11
N PRO A 96 5.53 -5.14 -5.72
CA PRO A 96 4.96 -3.82 -5.90
C PRO A 96 5.08 -3.34 -7.36
N TYR A 97 4.07 -2.58 -7.78
CA TYR A 97 4.10 -1.69 -8.93
C TYR A 97 4.52 -0.29 -8.49
N GLU A 98 5.32 0.41 -9.30
CA GLU A 98 5.51 1.86 -9.27
C GLU A 98 5.08 2.44 -10.62
N ASN A 99 3.83 2.90 -10.67
CA ASN A 99 3.19 3.34 -11.89
C ASN A 99 3.13 4.87 -11.97
N GLU A 100 3.17 5.38 -13.19
CA GLU A 100 2.89 6.78 -13.50
C GLU A 100 1.68 6.85 -14.43
N TYR A 101 0.90 7.91 -14.23
CA TYR A 101 -0.38 8.12 -14.90
C TYR A 101 -0.44 9.52 -15.49
N VAL A 102 -1.15 9.63 -16.61
CA VAL A 102 -1.49 10.89 -17.26
C VAL A 102 -2.99 10.91 -17.55
N LYS A 103 -3.59 12.09 -17.43
CA LYS A 103 -4.99 12.32 -17.79
C LYS A 103 -5.07 12.92 -19.19
N GLU A 104 -5.55 12.13 -20.14
CA GLU A 104 -5.80 12.54 -21.52
C GLU A 104 -7.32 12.68 -21.72
N ASP A 105 -7.79 13.85 -22.16
CA ASP A 105 -9.22 14.12 -22.43
C ASP A 105 -10.16 13.73 -21.27
N GLY A 106 -9.70 13.95 -20.04
CA GLY A 106 -10.46 13.63 -18.83
C GLY A 106 -10.34 12.18 -18.34
N VAL A 107 -9.62 11.32 -19.06
CA VAL A 107 -9.44 9.89 -18.74
C VAL A 107 -8.02 9.62 -18.26
N TRP A 108 -7.89 8.98 -17.10
CA TRP A 108 -6.59 8.53 -16.58
C TRP A 108 -6.09 7.30 -17.34
N LYS A 109 -4.82 7.34 -17.77
CA LYS A 109 -4.12 6.27 -18.48
C LYS A 109 -2.74 6.05 -17.88
N PHE A 110 -2.18 4.86 -18.06
CA PHE A 110 -0.79 4.58 -17.71
C PHE A 110 0.16 5.29 -18.68
N SER A 111 1.05 6.14 -18.15
CA SER A 111 2.24 6.59 -18.89
C SER A 111 3.44 5.69 -18.62
N LYS A 112 3.47 5.04 -17.45
CA LYS A 112 4.49 4.05 -17.09
C LYS A 112 3.91 2.98 -16.19
N VAL A 113 4.21 1.73 -16.50
CA VAL A 113 4.00 0.59 -15.60
C VAL A 113 5.36 -0.02 -15.29
N HIS A 114 5.72 -0.10 -14.01
CA HIS A 114 6.92 -0.81 -13.57
C HIS A 114 6.56 -1.76 -12.44
N TRP A 115 6.58 -3.06 -12.71
CA TRP A 115 6.40 -4.10 -11.69
C TRP A 115 7.74 -4.64 -11.22
N TYR A 116 7.93 -4.69 -9.90
CA TYR A 116 9.10 -5.27 -9.26
C TYR A 116 8.72 -6.60 -8.62
N GLN A 117 9.21 -7.72 -9.13
CA GLN A 117 9.00 -9.03 -8.52
C GLN A 117 9.71 -9.10 -7.15
N THR A 118 8.94 -9.20 -6.07
CA THR A 118 9.49 -9.60 -4.77
C THR A 118 9.84 -11.07 -4.80
N PHE A 119 8.90 -11.94 -5.19
CA PHE A 119 9.14 -13.37 -5.33
C PHE A 119 8.23 -13.98 -6.41
N SER A 120 8.65 -15.11 -6.95
CA SER A 120 7.80 -16.09 -7.63
C SER A 120 8.15 -17.47 -7.10
N ALA A 121 7.19 -18.39 -6.99
CA ALA A 121 7.43 -19.77 -6.57
C ALA A 121 6.24 -20.67 -6.92
N PRO A 122 6.43 -21.98 -7.13
CA PRO A 122 5.31 -22.90 -7.13
C PRO A 122 4.59 -22.86 -5.78
N TYR A 123 3.27 -23.07 -5.78
CA TYR A 123 2.48 -23.19 -4.55
C TYR A 123 3.11 -24.23 -3.62
N SER A 124 3.29 -25.47 -4.07
CA SER A 124 4.10 -26.44 -3.33
C SER A 124 5.44 -26.62 -4.02
N PRO A 125 6.60 -26.46 -3.33
CA PRO A 125 6.75 -26.32 -1.89
C PRO A 125 6.73 -24.88 -1.33
N GLY A 126 6.45 -23.86 -2.14
CA GLY A 126 6.28 -22.47 -1.70
C GLY A 126 7.56 -21.63 -1.76
N TRP A 127 7.39 -20.31 -1.56
CA TRP A 127 8.46 -19.30 -1.73
C TRP A 127 9.68 -19.53 -0.86
N HIS A 128 9.49 -20.03 0.37
CA HIS A 128 10.57 -20.23 1.34
C HIS A 128 11.48 -21.43 1.00
N LYS A 129 11.03 -22.35 0.13
CA LYS A 129 11.74 -23.58 -0.27
C LYS A 129 12.21 -23.58 -1.72
N ALA A 130 11.39 -23.06 -2.63
CA ALA A 130 11.67 -23.07 -4.06
C ALA A 130 11.35 -21.71 -4.72
N PRO A 131 11.96 -20.60 -4.26
CA PRO A 131 11.81 -19.34 -4.96
C PRO A 131 12.41 -19.45 -6.37
N GLN A 132 11.71 -18.89 -7.34
CA GLN A 132 12.09 -18.86 -8.73
C GLN A 132 12.73 -17.51 -9.07
N PRO A 133 13.73 -17.48 -9.98
CA PRO A 133 14.30 -16.23 -10.46
C PRO A 133 13.26 -15.44 -11.28
N MET A 134 13.59 -14.18 -11.59
CA MET A 134 12.83 -13.43 -12.59
C MET A 134 12.99 -14.06 -13.96
N GLU A 135 11.91 -14.07 -14.74
CA GLU A 135 11.95 -14.50 -16.13
C GLU A 135 12.82 -13.57 -16.98
N PRO A 136 13.62 -14.10 -17.91
CA PRO A 136 14.40 -13.29 -18.84
C PRO A 136 13.49 -12.60 -19.87
N PRO A 137 14.03 -11.64 -20.65
CA PRO A 137 13.31 -11.08 -21.78
C PRO A 137 12.89 -12.13 -22.81
N LEU A 138 11.76 -11.90 -23.50
CA LEU A 138 11.26 -12.82 -24.52
C LEU A 138 12.27 -12.93 -25.68
N ALA A 139 12.66 -14.16 -26.02
CA ALA A 139 13.67 -14.41 -27.05
C ALA A 139 13.18 -14.02 -28.47
N ASP A 140 11.90 -14.24 -28.76
CA ASP A 140 11.26 -13.95 -30.05
C ASP A 140 10.62 -12.55 -30.10
N PHE A 141 10.61 -11.81 -28.98
CA PHE A 141 10.11 -10.45 -28.89
C PHE A 141 10.90 -9.62 -27.86
N PRO A 142 12.17 -9.28 -28.17
CA PRO A 142 13.04 -8.60 -27.22
C PRO A 142 12.54 -7.19 -26.88
N PRO A 143 12.88 -6.67 -25.70
CA PRO A 143 12.49 -5.34 -25.26
C PRO A 143 13.20 -4.26 -26.07
N ASP A 144 12.61 -3.07 -26.13
CA ASP A 144 13.18 -1.92 -26.85
C ASP A 144 14.42 -1.36 -26.12
N ARG A 145 14.51 -1.57 -24.80
CA ARG A 145 15.65 -1.18 -23.96
C ARG A 145 15.89 -2.25 -22.89
N PRO A 146 17.12 -2.40 -22.36
CA PRO A 146 17.35 -3.23 -21.19
C PRO A 146 16.55 -2.72 -19.98
N SER A 147 16.36 -3.58 -18.96
CA SER A 147 15.74 -3.18 -17.70
C SER A 147 16.41 -1.93 -17.13
N THR A 148 15.61 -1.03 -16.57
CA THR A 148 16.08 0.22 -15.96
C THR A 148 16.87 -0.04 -14.68
N VAL A 149 16.60 -1.17 -14.02
CA VAL A 149 17.36 -1.66 -12.86
C VAL A 149 17.62 -3.15 -12.98
N VAL A 150 18.83 -3.57 -12.60
CA VAL A 150 19.18 -4.99 -12.47
C VAL A 150 19.24 -5.32 -10.98
N TYR A 151 18.38 -6.24 -10.53
CA TYR A 151 18.31 -6.68 -9.14
C TYR A 151 17.97 -8.18 -9.06
N GLY A 152 18.05 -8.77 -7.87
CA GLY A 152 17.58 -10.12 -7.62
C GLY A 152 16.25 -10.11 -6.85
N SER A 153 15.31 -10.97 -7.24
CA SER A 153 14.13 -11.28 -6.43
C SER A 153 14.51 -12.17 -5.23
N TYR A 154 13.61 -12.30 -4.26
CA TYR A 154 13.75 -13.20 -3.11
C TYR A 154 14.32 -14.56 -3.55
N PRO A 155 15.39 -15.06 -2.89
CA PRO A 155 15.89 -14.66 -1.57
C PRO A 155 16.84 -13.46 -1.54
N ALA A 156 17.21 -12.89 -2.69
CA ALA A 156 17.96 -11.64 -2.72
C ALA A 156 17.08 -10.47 -2.24
N VAL A 157 17.72 -9.34 -1.90
CA VAL A 157 17.03 -8.14 -1.45
C VAL A 157 17.07 -7.05 -2.49
N HIS A 158 15.90 -6.47 -2.71
CA HIS A 158 15.76 -5.22 -3.42
C HIS A 158 14.64 -4.40 -2.77
N GLN A 159 14.89 -3.10 -2.62
CA GLN A 159 13.90 -2.14 -2.19
C GLN A 159 13.55 -1.28 -3.40
N PRO A 160 12.38 -1.51 -4.02
CA PRO A 160 11.89 -0.64 -5.08
C PRO A 160 11.78 0.81 -4.57
N PRO A 161 12.22 1.80 -5.36
CA PRO A 161 12.21 3.19 -4.95
C PRO A 161 10.78 3.65 -4.67
N TYR A 162 10.60 4.47 -3.65
CA TYR A 162 9.31 5.04 -3.31
C TYR A 162 9.08 6.31 -4.13
N HIS A 163 7.98 6.42 -4.89
CA HIS A 163 7.68 7.68 -5.60
C HIS A 163 7.30 8.86 -4.67
N TYR A 164 7.18 8.60 -3.36
CA TYR A 164 6.64 9.51 -2.37
C TYR A 164 7.57 9.66 -1.17
N ARG A 165 7.40 10.77 -0.46
CA ARG A 165 8.09 11.07 0.80
C ARG A 165 7.39 10.37 1.95
N ASN A 166 8.11 10.11 3.04
CA ASN A 166 7.48 9.79 4.31
C ASN A 166 6.38 10.83 4.60
N PRO A 167 5.11 10.41 4.73
CA PRO A 167 3.98 11.34 4.77
C PRO A 167 3.96 12.20 6.03
N VAL A 168 4.74 11.86 7.06
CA VAL A 168 4.81 12.62 8.30
C VAL A 168 6.09 13.45 8.39
N SER A 169 7.26 12.83 8.22
CA SER A 169 8.54 13.54 8.39
C SER A 169 9.04 14.22 7.12
N GLY A 170 8.49 13.88 5.96
CA GLY A 170 8.97 14.37 4.67
C GLY A 170 10.31 13.78 4.23
N ARG A 171 10.87 12.81 4.96
CA ARG A 171 12.06 12.05 4.52
C ARG A 171 11.81 11.41 3.16
N CYS A 172 12.84 11.35 2.34
CA CYS A 172 12.72 10.86 0.98
C CYS A 172 14.05 10.36 0.45
N GLU A 173 13.95 9.52 -0.57
CA GLU A 173 15.09 9.18 -1.42
C GLU A 173 15.55 10.43 -2.19
N PRO A 174 16.86 10.58 -2.48
CA PRO A 174 17.40 11.81 -3.09
C PRO A 174 16.66 12.29 -4.34
N GLU A 175 16.28 11.39 -5.25
CA GLU A 175 15.60 11.73 -6.51
C GLU A 175 14.21 12.34 -6.26
N VAL A 176 13.44 11.77 -5.33
CA VAL A 176 12.13 12.28 -4.87
C VAL A 176 12.30 13.62 -4.14
N CYS A 177 13.40 13.77 -3.40
CA CYS A 177 13.70 15.01 -2.70
C CYS A 177 13.89 16.19 -3.67
N VAL A 178 14.53 15.94 -4.82
CA VAL A 178 14.85 16.95 -5.84
C VAL A 178 13.61 17.37 -6.65
N GLU A 179 12.75 16.43 -7.05
CA GLU A 179 11.54 16.73 -7.84
C GLU A 179 10.57 17.71 -7.15
N ALA A 180 10.42 17.66 -5.82
CA ALA A 180 9.50 18.59 -5.14
C ALA A 180 10.06 20.02 -5.00
N SER A 181 11.39 20.17 -5.01
CA SER A 181 12.05 21.49 -4.96
C SER A 181 11.77 22.29 -6.23
N THR A 182 11.76 21.62 -7.39
CA THR A 182 11.43 22.25 -8.68
C THR A 182 9.94 22.56 -8.81
N ALA A 183 9.06 21.72 -8.27
CA ALA A 183 7.61 21.97 -8.23
C ALA A 183 7.23 23.16 -7.31
N ALA A 184 7.93 23.35 -6.19
CA ALA A 184 7.70 24.48 -5.29
C ALA A 184 8.13 25.83 -5.90
N ALA A 185 9.09 25.83 -6.82
CA ALA A 185 9.56 27.03 -7.51
C ALA A 185 8.57 27.59 -8.56
N ALA A 186 7.50 26.85 -8.89
CA ALA A 186 6.54 27.23 -9.94
C ALA A 186 5.32 28.03 -9.44
N ARG A 187 5.26 28.45 -8.17
CA ARG A 187 4.16 29.27 -7.64
C ARG A 187 4.64 30.57 -7.01
N ALA A 188 4.76 31.61 -7.84
CA ALA A 188 4.77 32.99 -7.37
C ALA A 188 4.01 33.95 -8.32
N THR A 189 2.91 34.48 -7.76
CA THR A 189 2.28 35.79 -7.97
C THR A 189 1.68 36.17 -9.33
N GLY A 190 0.35 36.26 -9.35
CA GLY A 190 -0.43 37.04 -10.30
C GLY A 190 -1.68 37.62 -9.65
N ALA A 191 -1.53 38.52 -8.67
CA ALA A 191 -2.66 39.26 -8.10
C ALA A 191 -3.05 40.40 -9.06
N ASN A 192 -4.05 40.14 -9.91
CA ASN A 192 -4.57 41.15 -10.83
C ASN A 192 -5.63 42.01 -10.10
N ARG A 193 -5.31 43.28 -9.81
CA ARG A 193 -6.26 44.27 -9.28
C ARG A 193 -6.95 44.97 -10.46
N GLY A 194 -8.15 44.52 -10.80
CA GLY A 194 -9.05 45.23 -11.72
C GLY A 194 -9.67 46.47 -11.07
N PRO A 195 -10.06 47.49 -11.86
CA PRO A 195 -10.61 48.73 -11.35
C PRO A 195 -12.03 48.55 -10.79
N ALA A 196 -12.37 49.34 -9.78
CA ALA A 196 -13.65 49.31 -9.09
C ALA A 196 -14.80 49.73 -10.02
N ILE A 197 -15.76 48.82 -10.20
CA ILE A 197 -17.02 49.08 -10.92
C ILE A 197 -18.10 49.46 -9.90
N ARG A 198 -18.83 50.53 -10.24
CA ARG A 198 -19.87 51.18 -9.41
C ARG A 198 -21.20 50.40 -9.50
N ALA A 199 -21.83 50.11 -8.36
CA ALA A 199 -23.12 49.38 -8.25
C ALA A 199 -24.33 50.33 -8.40
N PRO A 200 -25.45 49.82 -8.95
CA PRO A 200 -26.59 49.33 -8.13
C PRO A 200 -27.18 48.00 -8.70
N GLU A 201 -27.99 47.12 -8.09
CA GLU A 201 -29.06 47.14 -7.07
C GLU A 201 -29.10 45.81 -6.25
N SER A 202 -29.36 45.88 -4.94
CA SER A 202 -30.54 45.41 -4.16
C SER A 202 -30.56 43.92 -3.76
N SER A 203 -31.08 43.62 -2.57
CA SER A 203 -31.06 42.35 -1.79
C SER A 203 -30.67 41.05 -2.51
N GLU A 204 -31.23 40.78 -3.68
CA GLU A 204 -31.04 39.55 -4.45
C GLU A 204 -29.57 39.24 -4.80
N LEU A 205 -28.75 40.24 -5.11
CA LEU A 205 -27.31 40.01 -5.34
C LEU A 205 -26.60 39.60 -4.04
N ALA A 206 -26.97 40.22 -2.91
CA ALA A 206 -26.41 39.87 -1.61
C ALA A 206 -26.82 38.44 -1.20
N ASP A 207 -28.08 38.06 -1.46
CA ASP A 207 -28.60 36.72 -1.22
C ASP A 207 -27.90 35.67 -2.10
N ARG A 208 -27.68 35.97 -3.39
CA ARG A 208 -26.91 35.11 -4.31
C ARG A 208 -25.45 34.95 -3.90
N VAL A 209 -24.82 36.02 -3.40
CA VAL A 209 -23.45 35.97 -2.89
C VAL A 209 -23.40 35.15 -1.59
N ALA A 210 -24.35 35.32 -0.68
CA ALA A 210 -24.44 34.54 0.54
C ALA A 210 -24.66 33.04 0.25
N ASP A 211 -25.55 32.70 -0.67
CA ASP A 211 -25.77 31.32 -1.13
C ASP A 211 -24.49 30.73 -1.75
N SER A 212 -23.83 31.48 -2.64
CA SER A 212 -22.58 31.04 -3.28
C SER A 212 -21.47 30.76 -2.26
N ARG A 213 -21.34 31.60 -1.22
CA ARG A 213 -20.37 31.38 -0.13
C ARG A 213 -20.71 30.13 0.68
N LYS A 214 -22.01 29.91 0.98
CA LYS A 214 -22.45 28.70 1.69
C LYS A 214 -22.15 27.44 0.89
N ARG A 215 -22.40 27.47 -0.43
CA ARG A 215 -22.08 26.37 -1.34
C ARG A 215 -20.58 26.12 -1.46
N LEU A 216 -19.78 27.19 -1.55
CA LEU A 216 -18.32 27.09 -1.58
C LEU A 216 -17.80 26.43 -0.30
N ALA A 217 -18.23 26.91 0.88
CA ALA A 217 -17.83 26.33 2.16
C ALA A 217 -18.20 24.85 2.28
N ALA A 218 -19.38 24.45 1.78
CA ALA A 218 -19.79 23.05 1.76
C ALA A 218 -18.93 22.18 0.82
N VAL A 219 -18.55 22.71 -0.35
CA VAL A 219 -17.65 22.01 -1.29
C VAL A 219 -16.23 21.91 -0.71
N GLU A 220 -15.72 22.97 -0.11
CA GLU A 220 -14.41 22.99 0.55
C GLU A 220 -14.36 21.97 1.68
N ALA A 221 -15.35 21.96 2.58
CA ALA A 221 -15.45 20.98 3.66
C ALA A 221 -15.48 19.53 3.14
N ARG A 222 -16.26 19.27 2.09
CA ARG A 222 -16.32 17.94 1.46
C ARG A 222 -14.98 17.56 0.81
N ALA A 223 -14.32 18.50 0.13
CA ALA A 223 -13.02 18.27 -0.49
C ALA A 223 -11.95 17.97 0.57
N THR A 224 -11.94 18.72 1.68
CA THR A 224 -11.08 18.46 2.84
C THR A 224 -11.32 17.07 3.42
N GLY A 225 -12.59 16.68 3.63
CA GLY A 225 -12.90 15.34 4.14
C GLY A 225 -12.40 14.20 3.23
N VAL A 226 -12.55 14.34 1.91
CA VAL A 226 -12.01 13.36 0.94
C VAL A 226 -10.48 13.35 0.97
N ALA A 227 -9.85 14.52 1.05
CA ALA A 227 -8.38 14.64 1.15
C ALA A 227 -7.84 13.99 2.42
N ASP A 228 -8.54 14.14 3.55
CA ASP A 228 -8.16 13.55 4.83
C ASP A 228 -8.25 12.02 4.81
N VAL A 229 -9.34 11.46 4.27
CA VAL A 229 -9.48 10.00 4.10
C VAL A 229 -8.36 9.45 3.20
N ASN A 230 -8.06 10.12 2.08
CA ASN A 230 -6.99 9.70 1.19
C ASN A 230 -5.60 9.81 1.85
N ALA A 231 -5.36 10.86 2.65
CA ALA A 231 -4.11 11.02 3.39
C ALA A 231 -3.92 9.89 4.41
N ILE A 232 -4.99 9.50 5.12
CA ILE A 232 -4.95 8.37 6.05
C ILE A 232 -4.76 7.04 5.31
N HIS A 233 -5.37 6.87 4.13
CA HIS A 233 -5.14 5.70 3.29
C HIS A 233 -3.69 5.57 2.84
N ASN A 234 -3.10 6.66 2.33
CA ASN A 234 -1.70 6.68 1.97
C ASN A 234 -0.81 6.44 3.20
N LEU A 235 -1.09 7.08 4.35
CA LEU A 235 -0.36 6.89 5.60
C LEU A 235 -0.31 5.42 6.03
N GLN A 236 -1.46 4.72 6.05
CA GLN A 236 -1.48 3.30 6.41
C GLN A 236 -0.81 2.43 5.34
N GLY A 237 -1.02 2.72 4.06
CA GLY A 237 -0.36 2.01 2.96
C GLY A 237 1.17 2.11 3.06
N SER A 238 1.68 3.30 3.38
CA SER A 238 3.10 3.56 3.64
C SER A 238 3.62 2.80 4.86
N TYR A 239 2.85 2.76 5.96
CA TYR A 239 3.18 1.93 7.12
C TYR A 239 3.44 0.47 6.73
N GLY A 240 2.55 -0.12 5.92
CA GLY A 240 2.73 -1.47 5.40
C GLY A 240 4.04 -1.60 4.61
N TYR A 241 4.23 -0.80 3.56
CA TYR A 241 5.43 -0.88 2.71
C TYR A 241 6.75 -0.67 3.47
N TYR A 242 6.80 0.25 4.44
CA TYR A 242 7.99 0.45 5.26
C TYR A 242 8.26 -0.72 6.20
N THR A 243 7.21 -1.31 6.78
CA THR A 243 7.29 -2.52 7.63
C THR A 243 7.81 -3.71 6.82
N ASP A 244 7.39 -3.84 5.55
CA ASP A 244 7.78 -4.93 4.67
C ASP A 244 9.29 -5.02 4.47
N LYS A 245 9.93 -3.85 4.46
CA LYS A 245 11.37 -3.70 4.25
C LYS A 245 12.11 -3.37 5.53
N MET A 246 11.48 -3.54 6.70
CA MET A 246 12.09 -3.29 8.00
C MET A 246 12.74 -1.89 8.10
N LEU A 247 12.11 -0.90 7.47
CA LEU A 247 12.52 0.50 7.51
C LEU A 247 11.96 1.13 8.78
N TRP A 248 12.45 0.68 9.94
CA TRP A 248 11.90 1.01 11.24
C TRP A 248 11.95 2.49 11.57
N ASP A 249 12.96 3.21 11.08
CA ASP A 249 12.97 4.66 11.28
C ASP A 249 11.85 5.31 10.46
N GLU A 250 11.56 4.81 9.24
CA GLU A 250 10.41 5.27 8.42
C GLU A 250 9.07 4.97 9.09
N VAL A 251 8.93 3.79 9.69
CA VAL A 251 7.75 3.42 10.47
C VAL A 251 7.56 4.34 11.68
N VAL A 252 8.61 4.58 12.47
CA VAL A 252 8.56 5.41 13.69
C VAL A 252 8.16 6.85 13.38
N ASP A 253 8.64 7.39 12.26
CA ASP A 253 8.31 8.74 11.83
C ASP A 253 6.82 8.94 11.55
N LEU A 254 6.07 7.87 11.23
CA LEU A 254 4.62 7.94 10.97
C LEU A 254 3.78 8.24 12.23
N PHE A 255 4.36 8.07 13.42
CA PHE A 255 3.65 8.24 14.68
C PHE A 255 3.65 9.69 15.15
N ALA A 256 2.60 10.06 15.89
CA ALA A 256 2.64 11.20 16.80
C ALA A 256 3.72 10.99 17.87
N ASP A 257 4.22 12.06 18.47
CA ASP A 257 5.35 11.96 19.41
C ASP A 257 5.01 11.13 20.66
N ASP A 258 3.75 11.18 21.10
CA ASP A 258 3.17 10.38 22.19
C ASP A 258 2.39 9.14 21.69
N GLY A 259 2.55 8.79 20.41
CA GLY A 259 1.83 7.69 19.78
C GLY A 259 2.10 6.33 20.43
N THR A 260 1.21 5.36 20.21
CA THR A 260 1.31 4.02 20.80
C THR A 260 1.24 2.92 19.76
N LEU A 261 2.00 1.85 19.99
CA LEU A 261 2.01 0.64 19.17
C LEU A 261 1.77 -0.59 20.06
N GLU A 262 0.83 -1.43 19.63
CA GLU A 262 0.47 -2.70 20.24
C GLU A 262 0.27 -3.75 19.14
N ILE A 263 1.07 -4.80 19.15
CA ILE A 263 1.07 -5.86 18.13
C ILE A 263 0.71 -7.16 18.83
N GLY A 264 -0.56 -7.59 18.73
CA GLY A 264 -1.06 -8.78 19.41
C GLY A 264 -0.69 -8.79 20.90
N PRO A 265 0.04 -9.81 21.39
CA PRO A 265 0.42 -9.94 22.80
C PRO A 265 1.65 -9.12 23.23
N SER A 266 2.21 -8.24 22.37
CA SER A 266 3.50 -7.58 22.62
C SER A 266 3.57 -6.64 23.84
N GLY A 267 2.41 -6.32 24.43
CA GLY A 267 2.22 -5.14 25.27
C GLY A 267 2.26 -3.83 24.48
N ILE A 268 2.14 -2.70 25.18
CA ILE A 268 2.05 -1.36 24.57
C ILE A 268 3.39 -0.63 24.70
N TYR A 269 3.88 -0.14 23.57
CA TYR A 269 5.05 0.74 23.48
C TYR A 269 4.58 2.18 23.25
N VAL A 270 5.04 3.11 24.10
CA VAL A 270 4.57 4.49 24.17
C VAL A 270 5.66 5.46 23.74
N GLY A 271 5.35 6.29 22.76
CA GLY A 271 6.26 7.27 22.17
C GLY A 271 7.28 6.64 21.23
N LYS A 272 7.86 7.50 20.39
CA LYS A 272 8.74 7.08 19.28
C LYS A 272 9.94 6.23 19.71
N ASP A 273 10.60 6.59 20.81
CA ASP A 273 11.78 5.86 21.29
C ASP A 273 11.44 4.43 21.70
N SER A 274 10.30 4.23 22.36
CA SER A 274 9.85 2.91 22.78
C SER A 274 9.41 2.05 21.61
N ILE A 275 8.64 2.65 20.69
CA ILE A 275 8.22 2.00 19.44
C ILE A 275 9.45 1.56 18.63
N ARG A 276 10.43 2.46 18.46
CA ARG A 276 11.68 2.17 17.75
C ARG A 276 12.44 1.01 18.38
N ARG A 277 12.57 1.02 19.72
CA ARG A 277 13.23 -0.06 20.49
C ARG A 277 12.56 -1.41 20.24
N TYR A 278 11.23 -1.45 20.23
CA TYR A 278 10.49 -2.67 19.89
C TYR A 278 10.74 -3.13 18.46
N LEU A 279 10.53 -2.26 17.46
CA LEU A 279 10.67 -2.63 16.04
C LEU A 279 12.08 -3.12 15.71
N MET A 280 13.11 -2.45 16.23
CA MET A 280 14.50 -2.87 16.09
C MET A 280 14.75 -4.27 16.68
N SER A 281 14.08 -4.63 17.77
CA SER A 281 14.23 -5.95 18.38
C SER A 281 13.74 -7.09 17.48
N LEU A 282 12.83 -6.81 16.54
CA LEU A 282 12.27 -7.79 15.60
C LEU A 282 13.25 -8.17 14.48
N SER A 283 14.16 -7.26 14.12
CA SER A 283 15.17 -7.47 13.06
C SER A 283 16.59 -7.74 13.59
N GLY A 284 16.75 -7.91 14.91
CA GLY A 284 18.05 -8.04 15.56
C GLY A 284 18.88 -6.75 15.54
N GLY A 285 18.22 -5.60 15.60
CA GLY A 285 18.85 -4.27 15.63
C GLY A 285 19.22 -3.71 14.25
N ARG A 286 18.68 -4.28 13.16
CA ARG A 286 19.01 -3.89 11.78
C ARG A 286 17.90 -3.09 11.11
N GLN A 287 18.29 -2.16 10.24
CA GLN A 287 17.41 -1.46 9.31
C GLN A 287 17.46 -2.12 7.93
N GLY A 288 16.35 -2.08 7.20
CA GLY A 288 16.30 -2.43 5.79
C GLY A 288 15.98 -3.90 5.51
N PRO A 289 15.68 -4.23 4.24
CA PRO A 289 15.35 -5.59 3.86
C PRO A 289 16.56 -6.49 4.10
N LEU A 290 16.30 -7.68 4.64
CA LEU A 290 17.34 -8.64 5.02
C LEU A 290 17.39 -9.79 4.03
N GLU A 291 18.61 -10.17 3.63
CA GLU A 291 18.82 -11.29 2.71
C GLU A 291 18.17 -12.58 3.24
N GLY A 292 17.44 -13.25 2.36
CA GLY A 292 16.68 -14.45 2.68
C GLY A 292 15.42 -14.21 3.52
N VAL A 293 15.06 -12.98 3.89
CA VAL A 293 13.89 -12.72 4.73
C VAL A 293 12.77 -12.05 3.94
N LEU A 294 11.60 -12.69 3.90
CA LEU A 294 10.33 -12.14 3.42
C LEU A 294 9.51 -11.69 4.63
N ASN A 295 8.90 -10.50 4.56
CA ASN A 295 8.22 -9.89 5.69
C ASN A 295 7.02 -9.03 5.26
N ASP A 296 6.13 -9.51 4.40
CA ASP A 296 5.06 -8.68 3.83
C ASP A 296 3.82 -8.53 4.73
N HIS A 297 3.30 -7.30 4.82
CA HIS A 297 2.24 -6.81 5.69
C HIS A 297 1.19 -6.04 4.88
N PHE A 298 0.31 -6.78 4.21
CA PHE A 298 -0.70 -6.20 3.33
C PHE A 298 -1.74 -5.43 4.15
N GLN A 299 -2.03 -4.18 3.78
CA GLN A 299 -3.03 -3.33 4.42
C GLN A 299 -4.29 -3.27 3.55
N LEU A 300 -5.30 -4.06 3.91
CA LEU A 300 -6.49 -4.31 3.08
C LEU A 300 -7.78 -3.84 3.75
N GLN A 301 -8.87 -3.78 2.97
CA GLN A 301 -10.24 -3.50 3.45
C GLN A 301 -10.36 -2.26 4.36
N PRO A 302 -9.91 -1.07 3.91
CA PRO A 302 -9.96 0.15 4.71
C PRO A 302 -11.38 0.56 5.09
N ILE A 303 -11.57 0.95 6.35
CA ILE A 303 -12.71 1.76 6.79
C ILE A 303 -12.17 2.89 7.65
N VAL A 304 -12.22 4.12 7.13
CA VAL A 304 -11.74 5.33 7.81
C VAL A 304 -12.90 6.25 8.14
N THR A 305 -12.95 6.68 9.40
CA THR A 305 -13.93 7.64 9.91
C THR A 305 -13.18 8.87 10.44
N VAL A 306 -13.27 9.99 9.74
CA VAL A 306 -12.76 11.29 10.22
C VAL A 306 -13.80 11.91 11.14
N ALA A 307 -13.37 12.42 12.30
CA ALA A 307 -14.26 13.08 13.24
C ALA A 307 -14.74 14.45 12.72
N ASP A 308 -15.84 14.95 13.27
CA ASP A 308 -16.45 16.23 12.86
C ASP A 308 -15.50 17.44 13.02
N ASP A 309 -14.50 17.32 13.91
CA ASP A 309 -13.47 18.35 14.10
C ASP A 309 -12.45 18.40 12.96
N GLY A 310 -12.37 17.37 12.12
CA GLY A 310 -11.36 17.24 11.06
C GLY A 310 -9.93 17.08 11.57
N MET A 311 -9.74 16.85 12.87
CA MET A 311 -8.44 16.78 13.56
C MET A 311 -8.12 15.40 14.11
N THR A 312 -9.13 14.54 14.26
CA THR A 312 -8.94 13.14 14.67
C THR A 312 -9.64 12.19 13.72
N ALA A 313 -9.17 10.94 13.64
CA ALA A 313 -9.81 9.91 12.86
C ALA A 313 -9.59 8.53 13.47
N LYS A 314 -10.42 7.57 13.08
CA LYS A 314 -10.25 6.14 13.39
C LYS A 314 -10.22 5.35 12.10
N GLY A 315 -9.48 4.24 12.10
CA GLY A 315 -9.33 3.40 10.92
C GLY A 315 -9.30 1.92 11.25
N ARG A 316 -10.07 1.13 10.50
CA ARG A 316 -9.99 -0.32 10.49
C ARG A 316 -9.27 -0.79 9.25
N TRP A 317 -8.35 -1.74 9.42
CA TRP A 317 -7.62 -2.37 8.34
C TRP A 317 -7.52 -3.86 8.58
N ARG A 318 -7.47 -4.63 7.50
CA ARG A 318 -7.20 -6.06 7.56
C ARG A 318 -5.77 -6.33 7.13
N LEU A 319 -5.00 -6.95 8.01
CA LEU A 319 -3.67 -7.46 7.71
C LEU A 319 -3.79 -8.80 6.99
N PHE A 320 -3.11 -8.94 5.85
CA PHE A 320 -2.72 -10.25 5.33
C PHE A 320 -1.20 -10.32 5.30
N LEU A 321 -0.64 -11.31 5.98
CA LEU A 321 0.79 -11.39 6.25
C LEU A 321 1.40 -12.60 5.53
N MET A 322 2.54 -12.37 4.89
CA MET A 322 3.36 -13.40 4.26
C MET A 322 4.80 -13.24 4.72
N THR A 323 5.32 -14.18 5.49
CA THR A 323 6.72 -14.16 5.95
C THR A 323 7.46 -15.42 5.52
N GLY A 324 8.78 -15.39 5.63
CA GLY A 324 9.59 -16.60 5.43
C GLY A 324 11.08 -16.32 5.47
N VAL A 325 11.85 -17.30 5.92
CA VAL A 325 13.31 -17.25 5.89
C VAL A 325 13.84 -18.36 4.99
N SER A 326 14.46 -17.96 3.88
CA SER A 326 14.97 -18.84 2.83
C SER A 326 16.03 -19.78 3.39
N GLY A 327 15.97 -21.05 2.97
CA GLY A 327 16.93 -22.07 3.39
C GLY A 327 16.85 -22.47 4.87
N SER A 328 15.97 -21.84 5.66
CA SER A 328 15.69 -22.23 7.04
C SER A 328 14.49 -23.17 7.11
N GLY A 329 14.53 -24.12 8.07
CA GLY A 329 13.38 -24.97 8.37
C GLY A 329 12.21 -24.27 9.06
N SER A 330 12.29 -22.95 9.31
CA SER A 330 11.21 -22.18 9.98
C SER A 330 9.96 -22.01 9.11
N GLY A 331 10.06 -22.32 7.81
CA GLY A 331 8.92 -22.29 6.89
C GLY A 331 8.57 -20.88 6.42
N GLY A 332 7.77 -20.81 5.35
CA GLY A 332 6.97 -19.62 5.08
C GLY A 332 5.80 -19.58 6.06
N ASN A 333 5.28 -18.41 6.38
CA ASN A 333 4.10 -18.29 7.22
C ASN A 333 3.04 -17.39 6.58
N TRP A 334 1.79 -17.76 6.83
CA TRP A 334 0.63 -16.92 6.67
C TRP A 334 0.32 -16.22 7.98
N GLY A 335 -0.23 -15.02 7.91
CA GLY A 335 -0.82 -14.40 9.08
C GLY A 335 -1.98 -13.51 8.71
N GLU A 336 -2.81 -13.24 9.70
CA GLU A 336 -4.01 -12.44 9.53
C GLU A 336 -4.35 -11.74 10.84
N GLY A 337 -5.03 -10.60 10.71
CA GLY A 337 -5.66 -9.94 11.83
C GLY A 337 -6.19 -8.57 11.43
N VAL A 338 -6.75 -7.86 12.39
CA VAL A 338 -7.37 -6.55 12.16
C VAL A 338 -6.61 -5.48 12.92
N TYR A 339 -6.33 -4.37 12.26
CA TYR A 339 -5.94 -3.14 12.92
C TYR A 339 -7.18 -2.33 13.30
N GLU A 340 -7.19 -1.80 14.53
CA GLU A 340 -8.10 -0.72 14.96
C GLU A 340 -7.26 0.45 15.47
N ASN A 341 -7.09 1.42 14.58
CA ASN A 341 -6.14 2.51 14.73
C ASN A 341 -6.84 3.84 15.02
N GLU A 342 -6.11 4.74 15.67
CA GLU A 342 -6.50 6.14 15.86
C GLU A 342 -5.42 7.05 15.25
N TYR A 343 -5.87 8.14 14.64
CA TYR A 343 -5.03 9.12 13.96
C TYR A 343 -5.30 10.51 14.49
N VAL A 344 -4.29 11.37 14.41
CA VAL A 344 -4.37 12.78 14.80
C VAL A 344 -3.74 13.65 13.71
N LYS A 345 -4.35 14.79 13.41
CA LYS A 345 -3.80 15.80 12.51
C LYS A 345 -3.10 16.88 13.34
N GLU A 346 -1.80 16.99 13.16
CA GLU A 346 -0.97 17.99 13.82
C GLU A 346 -0.30 18.85 12.77
N ASN A 347 -0.47 20.17 12.85
CA ASN A 347 0.10 21.12 11.87
C ASN A 347 -0.26 20.78 10.41
N GLY A 348 -1.47 20.27 10.18
CA GLY A 348 -1.96 19.88 8.85
C GLY A 348 -1.52 18.49 8.38
N VAL A 349 -0.75 17.74 9.17
CA VAL A 349 -0.23 16.41 8.82
C VAL A 349 -0.89 15.34 9.67
N TRP A 350 -1.48 14.33 9.02
CA TRP A 350 -2.02 13.16 9.71
C TRP A 350 -0.90 12.24 10.19
N LYS A 351 -1.02 11.80 11.44
CA LYS A 351 -0.07 10.90 12.12
C LYS A 351 -0.82 9.76 12.79
N ILE A 352 -0.13 8.64 12.99
CA ILE A 352 -0.63 7.51 13.76
C ILE A 352 -0.54 7.85 15.25
N ARG A 353 -1.68 7.92 15.94
CA ARG A 353 -1.75 8.12 17.39
C ARG A 353 -1.79 6.80 18.15
N LYS A 354 -2.52 5.83 17.62
CA LYS A 354 -2.60 4.47 18.15
C LYS A 354 -2.63 3.50 16.98
N LEU A 355 -1.74 2.52 17.02
CA LEU A 355 -1.77 1.36 16.14
C LEU A 355 -1.91 0.10 16.99
N HIS A 356 -3.02 -0.60 16.82
CA HIS A 356 -3.28 -1.85 17.53
C HIS A 356 -3.67 -2.93 16.53
N TRP A 357 -2.77 -3.87 16.31
CA TRP A 357 -3.05 -5.10 15.58
C TRP A 357 -3.60 -6.18 16.50
N PHE A 358 -4.82 -6.61 16.25
CA PHE A 358 -5.39 -7.80 16.84
C PHE A 358 -5.05 -8.99 15.95
N ALA A 359 -4.02 -9.73 16.32
CA ALA A 359 -3.61 -10.96 15.66
C ALA A 359 -4.76 -11.97 15.69
N ASN A 360 -5.13 -12.52 14.53
CA ASN A 360 -6.10 -13.60 14.46
C ASN A 360 -5.40 -14.95 14.34
N PHE A 361 -4.41 -15.07 13.45
CA PHE A 361 -3.53 -16.24 13.41
C PHE A 361 -2.16 -15.88 12.80
N ILE A 362 -1.15 -16.65 13.19
CA ILE A 362 0.06 -16.91 12.40
C ILE A 362 0.09 -18.42 12.18
N ALA A 363 0.28 -18.86 10.94
CA ALA A 363 0.23 -20.26 10.56
C ALA A 363 1.39 -20.61 9.61
N PRO A 364 1.94 -21.82 9.71
CA PRO A 364 2.93 -22.29 8.74
C PRO A 364 2.33 -22.36 7.34
N TYR A 365 3.17 -22.26 6.32
CA TYR A 365 2.78 -22.42 4.93
C TYR A 365 2.15 -23.79 4.69
N GLU A 366 2.85 -24.85 5.12
CA GLU A 366 2.37 -26.23 4.99
C GLU A 366 1.21 -26.52 5.95
N GLY A 367 0.09 -26.94 5.36
CA GLY A 367 -1.15 -27.20 6.08
C GLY A 367 -1.89 -25.94 6.54
N GLY A 368 -1.25 -24.77 6.48
CA GLY A 368 -1.90 -23.48 6.67
C GLY A 368 -2.55 -23.32 8.05
N TRP A 369 -3.65 -22.58 8.07
CA TRP A 369 -4.42 -22.31 9.28
C TRP A 369 -5.07 -23.55 9.92
N LEU A 370 -4.97 -24.75 9.34
CA LEU A 370 -5.35 -25.99 10.05
C LEU A 370 -4.33 -26.37 11.14
N ASN A 371 -3.11 -25.84 11.05
CA ASN A 371 -1.98 -26.16 11.92
C ASN A 371 -1.52 -24.93 12.74
N VAL A 372 -2.45 -24.08 13.16
CA VAL A 372 -2.11 -22.91 13.99
C VAL A 372 -1.58 -23.37 15.35
N ASP A 373 -0.42 -22.80 15.73
CA ASP A 373 0.11 -22.86 17.09
C ASP A 373 0.00 -21.46 17.70
N ARG A 374 -0.60 -21.33 18.88
CA ARG A 374 -0.70 -20.06 19.60
C ARG A 374 0.68 -19.43 19.81
N LYS A 375 1.72 -20.25 20.00
CA LYS A 375 3.10 -19.79 20.15
C LYS A 375 3.60 -19.03 18.92
N ALA A 376 3.05 -19.28 17.72
CA ALA A 376 3.47 -18.59 16.50
C ALA A 376 3.15 -17.10 16.53
N ILE A 377 2.03 -16.70 17.16
CA ILE A 377 1.71 -15.28 17.37
C ILE A 377 2.70 -14.67 18.36
N ASP A 378 3.02 -15.37 19.46
CA ASP A 378 3.99 -14.90 20.44
C ASP A 378 5.38 -14.75 19.80
N ASP A 379 5.83 -15.73 19.03
CA ASP A 379 7.15 -15.71 18.38
C ASP A 379 7.29 -14.60 17.33
N TYR A 380 6.18 -14.25 16.68
CA TYR A 380 6.13 -13.15 15.74
C TYR A 380 6.08 -11.78 16.43
N ALA A 381 5.25 -11.63 17.47
CA ALA A 381 4.93 -10.34 18.09
C ALA A 381 5.80 -9.98 19.31
N MET A 382 6.43 -10.93 19.98
CA MET A 382 7.21 -10.64 21.18
C MET A 382 8.60 -10.14 20.80
N GLY A 383 8.89 -8.90 21.16
CA GLY A 383 10.19 -8.29 20.96
C GLY A 383 11.30 -9.02 21.72
N ARG A 384 12.47 -9.16 21.10
CA ARG A 384 13.60 -9.90 21.70
C ARG A 384 14.38 -9.03 22.67
N GLY A 385 14.34 -9.37 23.96
CA GLY A 385 15.10 -8.65 24.99
C GLY A 385 14.60 -7.24 25.28
N VAL A 386 13.33 -6.95 24.96
CA VAL A 386 12.68 -5.67 25.23
C VAL A 386 11.42 -5.90 26.08
N THR A 387 11.07 -4.90 26.88
CA THR A 387 9.87 -4.91 27.72
C THR A 387 8.96 -3.76 27.29
N PRO A 388 7.63 -4.00 27.15
CA PRO A 388 6.68 -2.94 26.86
C PRO A 388 6.55 -1.97 28.04
N ASP A 389 6.10 -0.74 27.77
CA ASP A 389 5.92 0.27 28.82
C ASP A 389 4.63 0.05 29.61
N ARG A 390 3.66 -0.66 29.02
CA ARG A 390 2.41 -1.07 29.65
C ARG A 390 2.04 -2.49 29.21
N PRO A 391 1.30 -3.26 30.03
CA PRO A 391 0.75 -4.54 29.58
C PRO A 391 -0.21 -4.35 28.40
N SER A 392 -0.51 -5.42 27.67
CA SER A 392 -1.52 -5.40 26.61
C SER A 392 -2.86 -4.85 27.12
N SER A 393 -3.51 -4.05 26.28
CA SER A 393 -4.78 -3.41 26.59
C SER A 393 -5.94 -4.40 26.67
N VAL A 394 -5.80 -5.56 26.03
CA VAL A 394 -6.76 -6.66 26.08
C VAL A 394 -6.04 -8.01 26.13
N VAL A 395 -6.63 -8.95 26.87
CA VAL A 395 -6.28 -10.37 26.78
C VAL A 395 -7.41 -11.06 26.03
N TYR A 396 -7.09 -11.74 24.94
CA TYR A 396 -8.05 -12.44 24.11
C TYR A 396 -7.47 -13.73 23.54
N GLU A 397 -8.38 -14.57 23.02
CA GLU A 397 -8.04 -15.83 22.38
C GLU A 397 -8.12 -15.67 20.86
N PRO A 398 -6.98 -15.63 20.14
CA PRO A 398 -6.95 -15.65 18.68
C PRO A 398 -7.42 -17.01 18.15
N TYR A 399 -7.64 -17.14 16.83
CA TYR A 399 -8.01 -18.40 16.21
C TYR A 399 -7.06 -19.55 16.65
N PRO A 400 -7.56 -20.75 17.00
CA PRO A 400 -8.94 -21.24 16.82
C PRO A 400 -9.95 -20.80 17.88
N GLY A 401 -9.53 -19.96 18.83
CA GLY A 401 -10.45 -19.22 19.71
C GLY A 401 -11.31 -18.22 18.94
N VAL A 402 -12.15 -17.50 19.67
CA VAL A 402 -13.05 -16.50 19.09
C VAL A 402 -12.82 -15.18 19.78
N PHE A 403 -12.40 -14.20 19.00
CA PHE A 403 -12.37 -12.81 19.41
C PHE A 403 -12.74 -11.92 18.22
N VAL A 404 -13.62 -10.95 18.47
CA VAL A 404 -14.00 -9.95 17.49
C VAL A 404 -13.52 -8.60 18.00
N PRO A 405 -12.46 -8.02 17.38
CA PRO A 405 -12.01 -6.68 17.75
C PRO A 405 -13.16 -5.68 17.64
N PRO A 406 -13.30 -4.76 18.61
CA PRO A 406 -14.43 -3.84 18.66
C PRO A 406 -14.50 -2.97 17.40
N PHE A 407 -15.71 -2.62 16.98
CA PHE A 407 -15.90 -1.72 15.85
C PHE A 407 -15.92 -0.27 16.31
N HIS A 408 -15.06 0.58 15.74
CA HIS A 408 -15.11 2.01 16.03
C HIS A 408 -16.30 2.73 15.37
N TYR A 409 -16.97 2.08 14.43
CA TYR A 409 -18.12 2.60 13.69
C TYR A 409 -19.38 1.76 13.97
N PRO A 410 -20.58 2.38 13.92
CA PRO A 410 -21.84 1.65 14.00
C PRO A 410 -22.13 0.90 12.70
N ASN A 411 -23.08 -0.03 12.74
CA ASN A 411 -23.69 -0.56 11.53
C ASN A 411 -24.20 0.63 10.67
N PRO A 412 -23.75 0.78 9.41
CA PRO A 412 -24.02 1.99 8.61
C PRO A 412 -25.48 2.14 8.18
N VAL A 413 -26.31 1.09 8.32
CA VAL A 413 -27.74 1.12 7.99
C VAL A 413 -28.60 1.12 9.25
N ALA A 414 -28.30 0.22 10.20
CA ALA A 414 -29.09 0.04 11.41
C ALA A 414 -28.69 0.96 12.58
N GLY A 415 -27.53 1.63 12.50
CA GLY A 415 -27.02 2.52 13.56
C GLY A 415 -26.56 1.83 14.85
N GLN A 416 -26.62 0.49 14.91
CA GLN A 416 -26.22 -0.28 16.10
C GLN A 416 -24.72 -0.21 16.33
N THR A 417 -24.30 0.06 17.57
CA THR A 417 -22.90 0.07 18.00
C THR A 417 -22.50 -1.28 18.60
N GLY A 418 -21.26 -1.71 18.38
CA GLY A 418 -20.67 -2.92 18.98
C GLY A 418 -20.92 -4.22 18.22
N ALA A 419 -20.06 -5.22 18.47
CA ALA A 419 -20.27 -6.60 18.01
C ALA A 419 -21.29 -7.29 18.94
N ARG A 420 -22.31 -7.95 18.37
CA ARG A 420 -23.08 -8.93 19.13
C ARG A 420 -22.14 -10.11 19.37
N GLN A 421 -21.75 -10.34 20.62
CA GLN A 421 -20.98 -11.52 21.01
C GLN A 421 -21.79 -12.80 20.79
#